data_AF-F0EYU6-F1
#
_entry.id   AF-F0EYU6-F1
#
_cell.length_a   1.000
_cell.length_b   1.000
_cell.length_c   1.000
_cell.angle_alpha   90.00
_cell.angle_beta   90.00
_cell.angle_gamma   90.00
#
_symmetry.space_group_name_H-M   'P 1'
#
loop_
_entity.id
_entity.type
_entity.pdbx_description
1 polymer ?
#
loop_
_entity_poly.entity_id
_entity_poly.type
_entity_poly.pdbx_seq_one_letter_code
_entity_poly.pdbx_strand_id
1 'polypeptide(L)'
;MGCEAVSGSLHPINQLHKEQTMLGWQITVFSDADRQEPHLIALWECGIGGADWLDELCQAGHAEQTENNGGYPNVYQTQAKHIAPWLLDGKISPKGDVPHSNFMPVFMETDEGETVLMQSYGYRPLELRGPELLRDLPPETVLTIQVFDLS
;
A
#
# COMPACT_ATOMS: atom_id res chain seq x y z
N MET A 1 47.86 16.93 47.58
CA MET A 1 47.23 15.88 46.75
C MET A 1 45.74 16.13 46.75
N GLY A 2 45.20 16.64 45.63
CA GLY A 2 43.76 16.75 45.42
C GLY A 2 43.35 15.72 44.36
N CYS A 3 42.32 14.94 44.66
CA CYS A 3 41.63 14.11 43.69
C CYS A 3 40.13 14.39 43.86
N GLU A 4 39.58 15.29 43.05
CA GLU A 4 38.16 15.35 42.77
C GLU A 4 37.89 14.46 41.56
N ALA A 5 37.00 13.47 41.70
CA ALA A 5 36.46 12.72 40.57
C ALA A 5 34.98 13.12 40.41
N VAL A 6 34.72 13.75 39.27
CA VAL A 6 33.44 14.32 38.85
C VAL A 6 32.48 13.21 38.41
N SER A 7 31.22 13.46 38.74
CA SER A 7 29.98 12.79 38.32
C SER A 7 29.95 12.31 36.87
N GLY A 8 29.37 11.13 36.66
CA GLY A 8 28.96 10.60 35.36
C GLY A 8 27.74 9.71 35.51
N SER A 9 26.56 10.34 35.69
CA SER A 9 25.28 9.65 35.61
C SER A 9 25.08 9.15 34.17
N LEU A 10 24.99 7.83 34.00
CA LEU A 10 24.61 7.20 32.74
C LEU A 10 23.13 7.48 32.49
N HIS A 11 22.84 8.55 31.75
CA HIS A 11 21.55 8.69 31.09
C HIS A 11 21.51 7.75 29.87
N PRO A 12 20.47 6.91 29.71
CA PRO A 12 20.25 6.23 28.46
C PRO A 12 19.81 7.25 27.40
N ILE A 13 20.74 7.64 26.52
CA ILE A 13 20.43 8.28 25.26
C ILE A 13 19.99 7.17 24.33
N ASN A 14 18.69 6.89 24.28
CA ASN A 14 18.01 6.27 23.15
C ASN A 14 16.50 6.43 23.36
N GLN A 15 16.04 7.67 23.31
CA GLN A 15 14.71 7.91 22.74
C GLN A 15 14.84 7.61 21.25
N LEU A 16 14.64 6.35 20.88
CA LEU A 16 14.17 6.04 19.53
C LEU A 16 12.87 6.80 19.37
N HIS A 17 12.90 7.92 18.65
CA HIS A 17 11.72 8.30 17.90
C HIS A 17 11.39 7.07 17.04
N LYS A 18 10.27 6.41 17.34
CA LYS A 18 9.59 5.56 16.38
C LYS A 18 9.20 6.49 15.24
N GLU A 19 10.13 6.76 14.34
CA GLU A 19 9.77 7.03 12.96
C GLU A 19 9.08 5.74 12.52
N GLN A 20 7.75 5.71 12.57
CA GLN A 20 7.00 4.72 11.80
C GLN A 20 7.34 5.03 10.35
N THR A 21 8.34 4.32 9.83
CA THR A 21 8.65 4.35 8.41
C THR A 21 7.46 3.73 7.70
N MET A 22 6.53 4.56 7.24
CA MET A 22 5.38 4.14 6.44
C MET A 22 5.90 3.37 5.23
N LEU A 23 5.61 2.07 5.17
CA LEU A 23 6.16 1.19 4.12
C LEU A 23 5.38 1.28 2.82
N GLY A 24 4.21 1.93 2.81
CA GLY A 24 3.32 2.06 1.67
C GLY A 24 1.90 1.63 2.02
N TRP A 25 1.13 1.29 0.99
CA TRP A 25 -0.28 0.97 1.13
C TRP A 25 -0.59 -0.42 0.59
N GLN A 26 -1.46 -1.15 1.28
CA GLN A 26 -2.25 -2.22 0.68
C GLN A 26 -3.62 -1.67 0.34
N ILE A 27 -4.04 -1.84 -0.92
CA ILE A 27 -5.33 -1.36 -1.42
C ILE A 27 -6.19 -2.56 -1.85
N THR A 28 -7.41 -2.62 -1.33
CA THR A 28 -8.45 -3.58 -1.73
C THR A 28 -9.67 -2.87 -2.28
N VAL A 29 -10.31 -3.47 -3.28
CA VAL A 29 -11.54 -2.96 -3.89
C VAL A 29 -12.60 -4.05 -3.84
N PHE A 30 -13.77 -3.72 -3.30
CA PHE A 30 -14.92 -4.62 -3.18
C PHE A 30 -16.12 -4.09 -3.97
N SER A 31 -16.93 -5.02 -4.48
CA SER A 31 -18.22 -4.74 -5.14
C SER A 31 -19.35 -4.41 -4.15
N ASP A 32 -19.12 -4.57 -2.85
CA ASP A 32 -20.11 -4.40 -1.81
C ASP A 32 -19.57 -3.63 -0.60
N ALA A 33 -20.44 -3.34 0.36
CA ALA A 33 -20.10 -2.65 1.60
C ALA A 33 -19.56 -3.60 2.70
N ASP A 34 -19.87 -4.89 2.61
CA ASP A 34 -19.52 -5.91 3.62
C ASP A 34 -18.04 -6.32 3.53
N ARG A 35 -17.37 -6.05 2.40
CA ARG A 35 -15.92 -6.19 2.21
C ARG A 35 -15.44 -7.62 2.45
N GLN A 36 -16.24 -8.59 2.05
CA GLN A 36 -15.93 -10.01 2.18
C GLN A 36 -15.64 -10.64 0.82
N GLU A 37 -14.92 -11.76 0.83
CA GLU A 37 -14.98 -12.69 -0.29
C GLU A 37 -16.42 -13.24 -0.42
N PRO A 38 -17.01 -13.37 -1.61
CA PRO A 38 -16.40 -13.32 -2.95
C PRO A 38 -16.43 -11.93 -3.63
N HIS A 39 -16.73 -10.86 -2.88
CA HIS A 39 -16.93 -9.52 -3.43
C HIS A 39 -15.64 -8.73 -3.69
N LEU A 40 -14.48 -9.29 -3.33
CA LEU A 40 -13.16 -8.72 -3.64
C LEU A 40 -12.94 -8.72 -5.16
N ILE A 41 -12.74 -7.53 -5.73
CA ILE A 41 -12.48 -7.32 -7.16
C ILE A 41 -10.99 -7.16 -7.43
N ALA A 42 -10.28 -6.44 -6.57
CA ALA A 42 -8.88 -6.11 -6.80
C ALA A 42 -8.09 -5.97 -5.50
N LEU A 43 -6.80 -6.34 -5.55
CA LEU A 43 -5.86 -6.23 -4.45
C LEU A 43 -4.46 -5.93 -4.99
N TRP A 44 -3.79 -4.94 -4.40
CA TRP A 44 -2.39 -4.63 -4.71
C TRP A 44 -1.73 -3.86 -3.58
N GLU A 45 -0.43 -3.64 -3.73
CA GLU A 45 0.34 -2.80 -2.83
C GLU A 45 1.06 -1.70 -3.62
N CYS A 46 1.34 -0.57 -2.97
CA CYS A 46 2.03 0.55 -3.58
C CYS A 46 2.81 1.38 -2.54
N GLY A 47 3.66 2.29 -3.00
CA GLY A 47 4.41 3.21 -2.12
C GLY A 47 3.55 4.33 -1.55
N ILE A 48 4.16 5.21 -0.74
CA ILE A 48 3.48 6.28 0.00
C ILE A 48 2.62 7.18 -0.89
N GLY A 49 3.04 7.49 -2.13
CA GLY A 49 2.23 8.29 -3.08
C GLY A 49 1.26 7.47 -3.94
N GLY A 50 1.20 6.16 -3.76
CA GLY A 50 0.42 5.26 -4.61
C GLY A 50 -1.09 5.27 -4.36
N ALA A 51 -1.55 6.07 -3.39
CA ALA A 51 -2.96 6.27 -3.05
C ALA A 51 -3.45 7.70 -3.34
N ASP A 52 -2.59 8.62 -3.79
CA ASP A 52 -2.91 10.06 -3.98
C ASP A 52 -4.11 10.29 -4.94
N TRP A 53 -4.32 9.37 -5.88
CA TRP A 53 -5.46 9.40 -6.81
C TRP A 53 -6.82 9.31 -6.11
N LEU A 54 -6.89 8.74 -4.89
CA LEU A 54 -8.13 8.73 -4.09
C LEU A 54 -8.48 10.14 -3.60
N ASP A 55 -7.49 10.92 -3.20
CA ASP A 55 -7.68 12.31 -2.79
C ASP A 55 -8.13 13.16 -3.99
N GLU A 56 -7.54 12.93 -5.17
CA GLU A 56 -7.95 13.58 -6.42
C GLU A 56 -9.41 13.26 -6.77
N LEU A 57 -9.84 11.99 -6.65
CA LEU A 57 -11.23 11.60 -6.87
C LEU A 57 -12.18 12.23 -5.85
N CYS A 58 -11.79 12.30 -4.58
CA CYS A 58 -12.57 12.98 -3.54
C CYS A 58 -12.73 14.47 -3.85
N GLN A 59 -11.65 15.15 -4.24
CA GLN A 59 -11.69 16.57 -4.61
C GLN A 59 -12.57 16.84 -5.84
N ALA A 60 -12.60 15.90 -6.80
CA ALA A 60 -13.47 15.97 -7.97
C ALA A 60 -14.94 15.60 -7.68
N GLY A 61 -15.27 15.16 -6.46
CA GLY A 61 -16.61 14.69 -6.10
C GLY A 61 -16.97 13.34 -6.74
N HIS A 62 -15.98 12.53 -7.08
CA HIS A 62 -16.13 11.19 -7.67
C HIS A 62 -15.93 10.07 -6.65
N ALA A 63 -15.39 10.39 -5.48
CA ALA A 63 -15.30 9.50 -4.34
C ALA A 63 -15.64 10.25 -3.05
N GLU A 64 -15.94 9.48 -2.00
CA GLU A 64 -16.15 9.98 -0.64
C GLU A 64 -15.37 9.10 0.33
N GLN A 65 -14.63 9.71 1.26
CA GLN A 65 -14.02 8.98 2.37
C GLN A 65 -15.08 8.75 3.45
N THR A 66 -15.50 7.51 3.62
CA THR A 66 -16.59 7.14 4.53
C THR A 66 -16.11 6.73 5.92
N GLU A 67 -14.86 6.24 6.05
CA GLU A 67 -14.26 5.90 7.33
C GLU A 67 -12.81 6.39 7.42
N ASN A 68 -12.52 7.14 8.48
CA ASN A 68 -11.18 7.62 8.85
C ASN A 68 -11.14 7.90 10.36
N ASN A 69 -11.10 6.83 11.16
CA ASN A 69 -11.27 6.91 12.61
C ASN A 69 -9.95 7.15 13.37
N GLY A 70 -8.99 7.86 12.75
CA GLY A 70 -7.66 8.10 13.32
C GLY A 70 -6.72 6.88 13.24
N GLY A 71 -7.03 5.93 12.36
CA GLY A 71 -6.24 4.73 12.10
C GLY A 71 -6.71 4.03 10.82
N TYR A 72 -6.10 2.89 10.51
CA TYR A 72 -6.41 2.11 9.31
C TYR A 72 -7.51 1.07 9.54
N PRO A 73 -8.29 0.73 8.51
CA PRO A 73 -8.20 1.24 7.14
C PRO A 73 -8.81 2.63 6.98
N ASN A 74 -8.27 3.39 6.02
CA ASN A 74 -9.06 4.44 5.39
C ASN A 74 -10.03 3.77 4.41
N VAL A 75 -11.29 4.19 4.41
CA VAL A 75 -12.32 3.60 3.54
C VAL A 75 -12.94 4.66 2.67
N TYR A 76 -13.03 4.35 1.39
CA TYR A 76 -13.60 5.21 0.37
C TYR A 76 -14.73 4.49 -0.36
N GLN A 77 -15.68 5.26 -0.87
CA GLN A 77 -16.69 4.79 -1.81
C GLN A 77 -16.62 5.59 -3.10
N THR A 78 -16.75 4.90 -4.23
CA THR A 78 -16.80 5.51 -5.57
C THR A 78 -17.66 4.67 -6.50
N GLN A 79 -18.13 5.24 -7.59
CA GLN A 79 -18.85 4.48 -8.61
C GLN A 79 -17.88 3.76 -9.54
N ALA A 80 -18.24 2.56 -9.99
CA ALA A 80 -17.42 1.71 -10.85
C ALA A 80 -16.89 2.45 -12.09
N LYS A 81 -17.69 3.33 -12.70
CA LYS A 81 -17.29 4.12 -13.88
C LYS A 81 -16.02 4.95 -13.70
N HIS A 82 -15.71 5.36 -12.47
CA HIS A 82 -14.56 6.22 -12.20
C HIS A 82 -13.23 5.46 -12.16
N ILE A 83 -13.24 4.19 -11.71
CA ILE A 83 -12.01 3.43 -11.47
C ILE A 83 -11.91 2.12 -12.23
N ALA A 84 -13.03 1.53 -12.69
CA ALA A 84 -13.02 0.26 -13.43
C ALA A 84 -12.15 0.32 -14.70
N PRO A 85 -12.19 1.38 -15.53
CA PRO A 85 -11.27 1.49 -16.66
C PRO A 85 -9.80 1.52 -16.24
N TRP A 86 -9.48 2.16 -15.11
CA TRP A 86 -8.11 2.25 -14.62
C TRP A 86 -7.58 0.92 -14.07
N LEU A 87 -8.44 0.16 -13.39
CA LEU A 87 -8.16 -1.20 -12.94
C LEU A 87 -7.92 -2.14 -14.12
N LEU A 88 -8.78 -2.09 -15.15
CA LEU A 88 -8.66 -2.93 -16.34
C LEU A 88 -7.44 -2.58 -17.21
N ASP A 89 -7.09 -1.28 -17.30
CA ASP A 89 -5.92 -0.80 -18.03
C ASP A 89 -4.61 -0.94 -17.22
N GLY A 90 -4.68 -1.31 -15.93
CA GLY A 90 -3.53 -1.39 -15.03
C GLY A 90 -2.89 -0.03 -14.69
N LYS A 91 -3.62 1.08 -14.87
CA LYS A 91 -3.09 2.45 -14.73
C LYS A 91 -2.82 2.88 -13.29
N ILE A 92 -3.51 2.26 -12.33
CA ILE A 92 -3.41 2.56 -10.89
C ILE A 92 -2.55 1.55 -10.11
N SER A 93 -1.92 0.62 -10.83
CA SER A 93 -0.85 -0.22 -10.27
C SER A 93 0.43 0.63 -10.11
N PRO A 94 1.35 0.29 -9.18
CA PRO A 94 2.65 0.94 -9.15
C PRO A 94 3.25 0.90 -10.54
N LYS A 95 3.48 2.07 -11.16
CA LYS A 95 4.48 2.14 -12.22
C LYS A 95 5.75 1.60 -11.59
N GLY A 96 6.43 0.66 -12.25
CA GLY A 96 7.54 -0.15 -11.72
C GLY A 96 8.74 0.61 -11.16
N ASP A 97 8.64 1.91 -10.93
CA ASP A 97 9.50 2.69 -10.06
C ASP A 97 9.14 2.40 -8.59
N VAL A 98 9.36 1.16 -8.16
CA VAL A 98 9.72 0.93 -6.76
C VAL A 98 10.87 1.89 -6.47
N PRO A 99 10.75 2.82 -5.51
CA PRO A 99 11.92 3.49 -4.99
C PRO A 99 12.92 2.39 -4.66
N HIS A 100 14.18 2.51 -5.10
CA HIS A 100 15.21 1.48 -4.96
C HIS A 100 15.38 0.97 -3.51
N SER A 101 14.76 1.66 -2.54
CA SER A 101 14.60 1.30 -1.13
C SER A 101 13.78 0.03 -0.85
N ASN A 102 12.80 -0.35 -1.68
CA ASN A 102 11.90 -1.49 -1.37
C ASN A 102 12.09 -2.69 -2.31
N PHE A 103 13.05 -2.62 -3.23
CA PHE A 103 13.55 -3.78 -3.95
C PHE A 103 14.64 -4.42 -3.07
N MET A 104 14.31 -5.52 -2.38
CA MET A 104 15.31 -6.36 -1.72
C MET A 104 15.56 -7.58 -2.61
N PRO A 105 16.56 -7.52 -3.52
CA PRO A 105 16.94 -8.69 -4.29
C PRO A 105 17.66 -9.68 -3.39
N VAL A 106 17.09 -10.87 -3.25
CA VAL A 106 17.79 -12.01 -2.66
C VAL A 106 18.57 -12.67 -3.77
N PHE A 107 19.89 -12.59 -3.70
CA PHE A 107 20.80 -13.29 -4.58
C PHE A 107 21.32 -14.57 -3.92
N MET A 108 21.48 -15.63 -4.69
CA MET A 108 22.18 -16.85 -4.28
C MET A 108 23.36 -17.05 -5.23
N GLU A 109 24.53 -17.39 -4.67
CA GLU A 109 25.64 -17.89 -5.48
C GLU A 109 25.42 -19.38 -5.73
N THR A 110 25.48 -19.80 -6.99
CA THR A 110 25.46 -21.23 -7.34
C THR A 110 26.81 -21.87 -6.98
N ASP A 111 26.83 -23.20 -6.97
CA ASP A 111 28.08 -23.97 -6.82
C ASP A 111 29.09 -23.71 -7.96
N GLU A 112 28.65 -23.10 -9.07
CA GLU A 112 29.48 -22.67 -10.20
C GLU A 112 30.00 -21.23 -10.04
N GLY A 113 29.68 -20.53 -8.94
CA GLY A 113 30.09 -19.16 -8.66
C GLY A 113 29.27 -18.09 -9.40
N GLU A 114 28.11 -18.47 -9.94
CA GLU A 114 27.20 -17.54 -10.62
C GLU A 114 26.25 -16.91 -9.60
N THR A 115 26.18 -15.57 -9.54
CA THR A 115 25.20 -14.86 -8.73
C THR A 115 23.86 -14.83 -9.45
N VAL A 116 22.85 -15.51 -8.91
CA VAL A 116 21.50 -15.58 -9.48
C VAL A 116 20.51 -14.85 -8.60
N LEU A 117 19.64 -14.04 -9.20
CA LEU A 117 18.51 -13.42 -8.49
C LEU A 117 17.48 -14.51 -8.15
N MET A 118 17.32 -14.82 -6.87
CA MET A 118 16.46 -15.89 -6.40
C MET A 118 15.03 -15.40 -6.12
N GLN A 119 14.88 -14.24 -5.48
CA GLN A 119 13.58 -13.62 -5.18
C GLN A 119 13.71 -12.09 -5.13
N SER A 120 12.74 -11.37 -5.67
CA SER A 120 12.59 -9.93 -5.46
C SER A 120 11.40 -9.69 -4.54
N TYR A 121 11.64 -9.14 -3.35
CA TYR A 121 10.56 -8.55 -2.56
C TYR A 121 10.27 -7.17 -3.12
N GLY A 122 9.02 -6.95 -3.52
CA GLY A 122 8.48 -5.68 -3.98
C GLY A 122 6.99 -5.66 -3.67
N TYR A 123 6.33 -4.53 -3.91
CA TYR A 123 4.88 -4.44 -3.71
C TYR A 123 4.14 -5.46 -4.57
N ARG A 124 3.12 -6.11 -3.99
CA ARG A 124 2.19 -6.95 -4.75
C ARG A 124 1.64 -6.18 -5.95
N PRO A 125 1.80 -6.69 -7.19
CA PRO A 125 1.24 -6.05 -8.37
C PRO A 125 -0.30 -6.08 -8.33
N LEU A 126 -0.94 -5.34 -9.24
CA LEU A 126 -2.40 -5.37 -9.35
C LEU A 126 -2.92 -6.75 -9.71
N GLU A 127 -3.62 -7.38 -8.77
CA GLU A 127 -4.34 -8.63 -8.97
C GLU A 127 -5.84 -8.36 -9.09
N LEU A 128 -6.43 -8.66 -10.25
CA LEU A 128 -7.88 -8.64 -10.45
C LEU A 128 -8.47 -10.00 -10.12
N ARG A 129 -9.35 -10.04 -9.12
CA ARG A 129 -10.18 -11.19 -8.75
C ARG A 129 -11.51 -11.08 -9.52
N GLY A 130 -11.58 -11.75 -10.67
CA GLY A 130 -12.77 -11.74 -11.53
C GLY A 130 -12.86 -10.50 -12.44
N PRO A 131 -11.92 -10.32 -13.39
CA PRO A 131 -11.94 -9.20 -14.34
C PRO A 131 -13.22 -9.13 -15.19
N GLU A 132 -13.89 -10.27 -15.42
CA GLU A 132 -15.20 -10.29 -16.10
C GLU A 132 -16.30 -9.64 -15.25
N LEU A 133 -16.29 -9.85 -13.92
CA LEU A 133 -17.23 -9.17 -13.02
C LEU A 133 -17.07 -7.66 -13.14
N LEU A 134 -15.83 -7.17 -13.16
CA LEU A 134 -15.55 -5.75 -13.29
C LEU A 134 -16.05 -5.16 -14.63
N ARG A 135 -16.03 -5.94 -15.71
CA ARG A 135 -16.55 -5.52 -17.03
C ARG A 135 -18.08 -5.48 -17.09
N ASP A 136 -18.72 -6.40 -16.38
CA ASP A 136 -20.18 -6.53 -16.37
C ASP A 136 -20.87 -5.68 -15.29
N LEU A 137 -20.10 -5.07 -14.37
CA LEU A 137 -20.64 -4.21 -13.33
C LEU A 137 -21.34 -2.98 -13.94
N PRO A 138 -22.57 -2.66 -13.50
CA PRO A 138 -23.19 -1.39 -13.84
C PRO A 138 -22.27 -0.21 -13.51
N PRO A 139 -22.15 0.81 -14.38
CA PRO A 139 -21.26 1.96 -14.17
C PRO A 139 -21.52 2.72 -12.85
N GLU A 140 -22.76 2.68 -12.38
CA GLU A 140 -23.22 3.36 -11.16
C GLU A 140 -23.06 2.49 -9.90
N THR A 141 -22.62 1.24 -10.02
CA THR A 141 -22.37 0.38 -8.86
C THR A 141 -21.35 1.04 -7.94
N VAL A 142 -21.68 1.13 -6.66
CA VAL A 142 -20.78 1.66 -5.64
C VAL A 142 -19.77 0.59 -5.28
N LEU A 143 -18.49 0.93 -5.40
CA LEU A 143 -17.36 0.13 -4.97
C LEU A 143 -16.85 0.66 -3.63
N THR A 144 -16.43 -0.26 -2.77
CA THR A 144 -15.79 0.07 -1.50
C THR A 144 -14.28 -0.17 -1.62
N ILE A 145 -13.48 0.82 -1.28
CA ILE A 145 -12.02 0.77 -1.34
C ILE A 145 -11.48 0.85 0.07
N GLN A 146 -10.62 -0.08 0.47
CA GLN A 146 -9.87 0.02 1.73
C GLN A 146 -8.40 0.27 1.46
N VAL A 147 -7.81 1.14 2.26
CA VAL A 147 -6.39 1.47 2.23
C VAL A 147 -5.81 1.19 3.61
N PHE A 148 -4.96 0.17 3.69
CA PHE A 148 -4.21 -0.20 4.90
C PHE A 148 -2.76 0.25 4.77
N ASP A 149 -2.20 0.72 5.87
CA ASP A 149 -0.75 0.93 5.98
C ASP A 149 -0.01 -0.40 6.07
N LEU A 150 1.16 -0.43 5.45
CA LEU A 150 2.05 -1.59 5.43
C LEU A 150 3.07 -1.60 6.58
N SER A 151 3.05 -0.61 7.48
CA SER A 151 3.98 -0.51 8.63
C SER A 151 3.60 -1.34 9.86
#